data_AF-A0A8H5BF27-F1
#
_entry.id   AF-A0A8H5BF27-F1
#
_cell.length_a   1.000
_cell.length_b   1.000
_cell.length_c   1.000
_cell.angle_alpha   90.00
_cell.angle_beta   90.00
_cell.angle_gamma   90.00
#
_symmetry.space_group_name_H-M   'P 1'
#
loop_
_entity.id
_entity.type
_entity.pdbx_description
1 polymer ?
#
loop_
_entity_poly.entity_id
_entity_poly.type
_entity_poly.pdbx_seq_one_letter_code
_entity_poly.pdbx_strand_id
1 'polypeptide(L)'
;MRSTRVYDFSAAGAGKFSFVPKTDFVVVVVSAPDPLAKVATPSFTRVEASASPVEAVIMGDLAKREIEVLDRRAKNICTTSSKTSFIDSSYTEAKTLASTAVSYINSKGASDSLDKAYFGTTATSKVIGVLNAVANENSSSRTLSCVDSYNACSGGVIGYTVTSTTNVYFCSIFFNEVATSRLCSGTTVASRNVRGGTTLHELTHALAGTDDIT
;
A
#
# COMPACT_ATOMS: atom_id res chain seq x y z
N MET A 1 -13.42 -25.68 -11.90
CA MET A 1 -12.41 -25.35 -10.87
C MET A 1 -11.69 -24.07 -11.29
N ARG A 2 -11.81 -22.98 -10.52
CA ARG A 2 -11.10 -21.71 -10.78
C ARG A 2 -9.74 -21.75 -10.06
N SER A 3 -8.69 -22.19 -10.76
CA SER A 3 -7.33 -22.39 -10.23
C SER A 3 -6.38 -21.21 -10.46
N THR A 4 -6.86 -20.04 -10.85
CA THR A 4 -6.00 -18.87 -11.17
C THR A 4 -5.73 -17.94 -9.99
N ARG A 5 -6.25 -18.23 -8.79
CA ARG A 5 -6.04 -17.39 -7.59
C ARG A 5 -4.88 -17.85 -6.68
N VAL A 6 -4.35 -19.06 -6.89
CA VAL A 6 -3.32 -19.65 -5.99
C VAL A 6 -1.96 -19.80 -6.67
N TYR A 7 -1.91 -19.88 -8.00
CA TYR A 7 -0.69 -20.07 -8.77
C TYR A 7 -0.57 -18.99 -9.86
N ASP A 8 0.62 -18.40 -10.00
CA ASP A 8 0.89 -17.33 -10.97
C ASP A 8 1.34 -17.91 -12.33
N PHE A 9 0.39 -18.10 -13.23
CA PHE A 9 0.66 -18.57 -14.59
C PHE A 9 1.10 -17.46 -15.55
N SER A 10 1.08 -16.19 -15.13
CA SER A 10 1.49 -15.07 -15.99
C SER A 10 3.01 -15.05 -16.20
N ALA A 11 3.77 -15.45 -15.19
CA ALA A 11 5.23 -15.62 -15.30
C ALA A 11 5.63 -16.95 -15.94
N ALA A 12 4.84 -18.02 -15.73
CA ALA A 12 5.16 -19.36 -16.22
C ALA A 12 4.82 -19.59 -17.70
N GLY A 13 3.91 -18.79 -18.27
CA GLY A 13 3.48 -18.90 -19.66
C GLY A 13 2.50 -20.05 -19.92
N ALA A 14 1.99 -20.13 -21.15
CA ALA A 14 1.08 -21.18 -21.56
C ALA A 14 1.81 -22.52 -21.63
N GLY A 15 1.20 -23.59 -21.12
CA GLY A 15 1.87 -24.87 -20.99
C GLY A 15 1.05 -25.93 -20.26
N LYS A 16 1.63 -27.13 -20.18
CA LYS A 16 1.07 -28.25 -19.45
C LYS A 16 1.63 -28.24 -18.02
N PHE A 17 0.75 -28.13 -17.04
CA PHE A 17 1.12 -28.11 -15.63
C PHE A 17 0.58 -29.34 -14.93
N SER A 18 1.38 -29.92 -14.04
CA SER A 18 1.01 -31.06 -13.20
C SER A 18 0.80 -30.59 -11.78
N PHE A 19 -0.38 -30.86 -11.23
CA PHE A 19 -0.74 -30.50 -9.86
C PHE A 19 -0.86 -31.77 -9.04
N VAL A 20 -0.09 -31.84 -7.95
CA VAL A 20 -0.21 -32.92 -6.97
C VAL A 20 -0.92 -32.34 -5.74
N PRO A 21 -2.14 -32.79 -5.42
CA PRO A 21 -2.81 -32.40 -4.18
C PRO A 21 -1.97 -32.86 -3.00
N LYS A 22 -1.58 -31.93 -2.11
CA LYS A 22 -1.05 -32.30 -0.80
C LYS A 22 -2.22 -32.53 0.15
N THR A 23 -2.38 -33.76 0.60
CA THR A 23 -3.36 -34.13 1.62
C THR A 23 -2.63 -34.65 2.85
N ASP A 24 -2.53 -33.80 3.86
CA ASP A 24 -2.02 -34.12 5.19
C ASP A 24 -3.21 -34.31 6.14
N PHE A 25 -3.45 -35.54 6.59
CA PHE A 25 -4.45 -35.81 7.61
C PHE A 25 -3.76 -36.18 8.93
N VAL A 26 -4.22 -35.56 10.02
CA VAL A 26 -3.82 -35.94 11.38
C VAL A 26 -4.97 -36.73 11.99
N VAL A 27 -4.74 -38.00 12.29
CA VAL A 27 -5.73 -38.88 12.91
C VAL A 27 -5.34 -39.13 14.35
N VAL A 28 -6.30 -39.00 15.26
CA VAL A 28 -6.13 -39.36 16.68
C VAL A 28 -6.51 -40.83 16.84
N VAL A 29 -5.55 -41.68 17.17
CA VAL A 29 -5.81 -43.09 17.44
C VAL A 29 -6.01 -43.26 18.95
N VAL A 30 -7.22 -43.65 19.34
CA VAL A 30 -7.55 -43.96 20.74
C VAL A 30 -7.55 -45.49 20.89
N SER A 31 -6.51 -46.03 21.50
CA SER A 31 -6.40 -47.47 21.76
C SER A 31 -6.94 -47.78 23.16
N ALA A 32 -8.23 -48.06 23.31
CA ALA A 32 -8.77 -48.82 24.45
C ALA A 32 -10.19 -49.34 24.18
N PRO A 33 -10.47 -50.65 24.36
CA PRO A 33 -11.83 -51.18 24.39
C PRO A 33 -12.46 -51.16 25.80
N ASP A 34 -11.87 -50.49 26.79
CA ASP A 34 -12.33 -50.51 28.18
C ASP A 34 -12.81 -49.11 28.65
N PRO A 35 -14.10 -48.94 29.01
CA PRO A 35 -14.67 -47.64 29.39
C PRO A 35 -14.17 -47.08 30.74
N LEU A 36 -13.25 -47.76 31.44
CA LEU A 36 -12.75 -47.33 32.76
C LEU A 36 -11.23 -47.09 32.84
N ALA A 37 -10.49 -47.15 31.73
CA ALA A 37 -9.06 -46.83 31.71
C ALA A 37 -8.81 -45.31 31.54
N LYS A 38 -8.10 -44.73 32.51
CA LYS A 38 -7.67 -43.32 32.55
C LYS A 38 -6.98 -42.89 31.25
N VAL A 39 -7.44 -41.76 30.70
CA VAL A 39 -6.87 -40.92 29.61
C VAL A 39 -5.56 -41.46 29.04
N ALA A 40 -5.66 -42.28 27.98
CA ALA A 40 -4.54 -42.55 27.10
C ALA A 40 -4.14 -41.22 26.45
N THR A 41 -2.85 -40.85 26.53
CA THR A 41 -2.29 -39.71 25.80
C THR A 41 -2.64 -39.86 24.31
N PRO A 42 -3.30 -38.86 23.68
CA PRO A 42 -3.64 -38.96 22.27
C PRO A 42 -2.35 -39.06 21.46
N SER A 43 -2.17 -40.18 20.75
CA SER A 43 -1.11 -40.31 19.77
C SER A 43 -1.62 -39.74 18.45
N PHE A 44 -0.92 -38.74 17.92
CA PHE A 44 -1.22 -38.14 16.64
C PHE A 44 -0.38 -38.83 15.57
N THR A 45 -1.03 -39.59 14.70
CA THR A 45 -0.35 -40.20 13.55
C THR A 45 -0.64 -39.36 12.31
N ARG A 46 0.43 -38.92 11.65
CA ARG A 46 0.33 -38.26 10.33
C ARG A 46 0.13 -39.34 9.29
N VAL A 47 -0.98 -39.27 8.56
CA VAL A 47 -1.25 -40.17 7.43
C VAL A 47 -1.02 -39.36 6.16
N GLU A 48 0.02 -39.73 5.41
CA GLU A 48 0.24 -39.20 4.07
C GLU A 48 -0.61 -40.02 3.10
N ALA A 49 -1.58 -39.37 2.45
CA ALA A 49 -2.31 -39.98 1.35
C ALA A 49 -1.69 -39.53 0.03
N SER A 50 -1.24 -40.48 -0.78
CA SER A 50 -0.69 -40.22 -2.11
C SER A 50 -1.83 -39.95 -3.08
N ALA A 51 -1.99 -38.71 -3.56
CA ALA A 51 -2.92 -38.39 -4.63
C ALA A 51 -2.20 -38.41 -5.99
N SER A 52 -2.85 -38.98 -7.01
CA SER A 52 -2.32 -38.97 -8.37
C SER A 52 -2.26 -37.54 -8.94
N PRO A 53 -1.22 -37.19 -9.72
CA PRO A 53 -1.12 -35.87 -10.34
C PRO A 53 -2.28 -35.63 -11.30
N VAL A 54 -2.81 -34.41 -11.30
CA VAL A 54 -3.78 -33.93 -12.30
C VAL A 54 -3.06 -33.03 -13.27
N GLU A 55 -3.13 -33.35 -14.55
CA GLU A 55 -2.57 -32.52 -15.61
C GLU A 55 -3.61 -31.51 -16.10
N ALA A 56 -3.23 -30.24 -16.19
CA ALA A 56 -4.03 -29.21 -16.80
C ALA A 56 -3.25 -28.51 -17.90
N VAL A 57 -3.91 -28.29 -19.03
CA VAL A 57 -3.38 -27.48 -20.13
C VAL A 57 -3.90 -26.07 -19.97
N ILE A 58 -3.01 -25.11 -19.76
CA ILE A 58 -3.34 -23.70 -19.61
C ILE A 58 -3.05 -23.01 -20.93
N MET A 59 -4.10 -22.45 -21.56
CA MET A 59 -4.02 -21.76 -22.86
C MET A 59 -4.76 -20.41 -22.79
N GLY A 60 -4.36 -19.45 -23.63
CA GLY A 60 -5.01 -18.15 -23.76
C GLY A 60 -4.14 -16.97 -23.34
N ASP A 61 -4.74 -15.78 -23.27
CA ASP A 61 -4.12 -14.54 -22.76
C ASP A 61 -3.92 -14.67 -21.23
N LEU A 62 -2.70 -15.01 -20.82
CA LEU A 62 -2.29 -15.15 -19.42
C LEU A 62 -1.70 -13.86 -18.85
N ALA A 63 -1.74 -12.76 -19.60
CA ALA A 63 -1.35 -11.48 -19.04
C ALA A 63 -2.22 -11.22 -17.80
N LYS A 64 -1.57 -10.84 -16.69
CA LYS A 64 -2.29 -10.21 -15.58
C LYS A 64 -2.92 -8.95 -16.12
N ARG A 65 -4.18 -9.03 -16.52
CA ARG A 65 -5.03 -7.86 -16.58
C ARG A 65 -5.13 -7.44 -15.12
N GLU A 66 -4.45 -6.35 -14.77
CA GLU A 66 -4.83 -5.56 -13.61
C GLU A 66 -6.30 -5.22 -13.79
N ILE A 67 -7.17 -6.07 -13.24
CA ILE A 67 -8.38 -5.54 -12.68
C ILE A 67 -7.83 -4.66 -11.57
N GLU A 68 -7.80 -3.35 -11.79
CA GLU A 68 -7.62 -2.38 -10.72
C GLU A 68 -8.57 -2.85 -9.62
N VAL A 69 -8.02 -3.48 -8.60
CA VAL A 69 -8.70 -3.52 -7.32
C VAL A 69 -8.71 -2.05 -6.96
N LEU A 70 -9.83 -1.39 -7.28
CA LEU A 70 -10.04 0.00 -6.93
C LEU A 70 -10.14 0.03 -5.41
N ASP A 71 -8.98 0.07 -4.77
CA ASP A 71 -8.89 0.36 -3.37
C ASP A 71 -9.60 1.67 -3.14
N ARG A 72 -10.44 1.71 -2.10
CA ARG A 72 -11.08 2.96 -1.71
C ARG A 72 -9.97 4.00 -1.53
N ARG A 73 -10.18 5.19 -2.11
CA ARG A 73 -9.24 6.31 -2.07
C ARG A 73 -9.99 7.63 -2.19
N ALA A 74 -9.29 8.71 -1.88
CA ALA A 74 -9.83 10.07 -2.01
C ALA A 74 -10.33 10.32 -3.43
N LYS A 75 -11.48 10.99 -3.53
CA LYS A 75 -12.17 11.30 -4.77
C LYS A 75 -11.52 12.51 -5.45
N ASN A 76 -10.85 12.25 -6.56
CA ASN A 76 -10.40 13.29 -7.47
C ASN A 76 -11.58 13.87 -8.26
N ILE A 77 -11.84 15.17 -8.13
CA ILE A 77 -12.97 15.84 -8.81
C ILE A 77 -12.55 16.67 -10.04
N CYS A 78 -11.28 16.60 -10.43
CA CYS A 78 -10.79 17.28 -11.62
C CYS A 78 -11.41 16.69 -12.90
N THR A 79 -11.81 17.57 -13.80
CA THR A 79 -12.40 17.21 -15.10
C THR A 79 -11.37 17.21 -16.24
N THR A 80 -10.24 17.91 -16.08
CA THR A 80 -9.15 17.91 -17.06
C THR A 80 -8.33 16.65 -16.94
N SER A 81 -8.33 15.79 -17.96
CA SER A 81 -7.70 14.46 -17.92
C SER A 81 -6.24 14.48 -17.47
N SER A 82 -5.45 15.45 -17.92
CA SER A 82 -4.04 15.58 -17.52
C SER A 82 -3.87 15.92 -16.03
N LYS A 83 -4.73 16.79 -15.49
CA LYS A 83 -4.72 17.14 -14.06
C LYS A 83 -5.21 15.96 -13.22
N THR A 84 -6.25 15.28 -13.68
CA THR A 84 -6.78 14.07 -13.04
C THR A 84 -5.69 13.01 -12.92
N SER A 85 -5.05 12.65 -14.05
CA SER A 85 -3.97 11.65 -14.05
C SER A 85 -2.76 12.07 -13.19
N PHE A 86 -2.47 13.38 -13.14
CA PHE A 86 -1.35 13.90 -12.35
C PHE A 86 -1.60 13.76 -10.84
N ILE A 87 -2.79 14.15 -10.37
CA ILE A 87 -3.22 13.96 -8.98
C ILE A 87 -3.34 12.47 -8.62
N ASP A 88 -3.85 11.64 -9.53
CA ASP A 88 -3.98 10.21 -9.26
C ASP A 88 -2.61 9.53 -9.14
N SER A 89 -1.66 9.90 -10.00
CA SER A 89 -0.28 9.45 -9.89
C SER A 89 0.37 9.94 -8.60
N SER A 90 0.21 11.22 -8.25
CA SER A 90 0.80 11.80 -7.05
C SER A 90 0.27 11.17 -5.77
N TYR A 91 -1.01 10.81 -5.73
CA TYR A 91 -1.63 10.12 -4.61
C TYR A 91 -1.03 8.73 -4.41
N THR A 92 -0.89 7.94 -5.47
CA THR A 92 -0.24 6.63 -5.40
C THR A 92 1.22 6.76 -4.96
N GLU A 93 1.95 7.71 -5.55
CA GLU A 93 3.34 8.01 -5.18
C GLU A 93 3.48 8.40 -3.70
N ALA A 94 2.57 9.22 -3.17
CA ALA A 94 2.56 9.63 -1.76
C ALA A 94 2.41 8.42 -0.82
N LYS A 95 1.49 7.51 -1.13
CA LYS A 95 1.30 6.28 -0.35
C LYS A 95 2.56 5.40 -0.38
N THR A 96 3.20 5.27 -1.54
CA THR A 96 4.46 4.53 -1.69
C THR A 96 5.62 5.19 -0.92
N LEU A 97 5.74 6.51 -0.97
CA LEU A 97 6.74 7.25 -0.20
C LEU A 97 6.54 7.05 1.31
N ALA A 98 5.29 7.14 1.77
CA ALA A 98 4.95 6.94 3.17
C ALA A 98 5.27 5.51 3.65
N SER A 99 4.90 4.49 2.88
CA SER A 99 5.23 3.09 3.23
C SER A 99 6.74 2.84 3.22
N THR A 100 7.46 3.40 2.25
CA THR A 100 8.93 3.30 2.17
C THR A 100 9.59 3.96 3.38
N ALA A 101 9.11 5.13 3.80
CA ALA A 101 9.61 5.83 4.98
C ALA A 101 9.34 5.03 6.27
N VAL A 102 8.15 4.42 6.41
CA VAL A 102 7.86 3.51 7.54
C VAL A 102 8.84 2.33 7.56
N SER A 103 9.07 1.67 6.43
CA SER A 103 10.05 0.58 6.33
C SER A 103 11.44 1.02 6.73
N TYR A 104 11.86 2.21 6.29
CA TYR A 104 13.16 2.79 6.66
C TYR A 104 13.27 2.99 8.18
N ILE A 105 12.31 3.70 8.79
CA ILE A 105 12.34 4.02 10.22
C ILE A 105 12.30 2.74 11.06
N ASN A 106 11.48 1.75 10.69
CA ASN A 106 11.45 0.45 11.36
C ASN A 106 12.80 -0.28 11.29
N SER A 107 13.53 -0.14 10.19
CA SER A 107 14.82 -0.82 10.00
C SER A 107 16.00 -0.12 10.70
N LYS A 108 15.93 1.20 10.87
CA LYS A 108 17.04 2.02 11.37
C LYS A 108 16.86 2.48 12.82
N GLY A 109 15.61 2.75 13.22
CA GLY A 109 15.26 3.22 14.55
C GLY A 109 15.67 4.67 14.85
N ALA A 110 15.29 5.14 16.03
CA ALA A 110 15.41 6.54 16.47
C ALA A 110 16.85 7.08 16.59
N SER A 111 17.85 6.20 16.56
CA SER A 111 19.25 6.58 16.69
C SER A 111 19.89 7.00 15.37
N ASP A 112 19.24 6.68 14.25
CA ASP A 112 19.73 6.94 12.90
C ASP A 112 19.87 8.44 12.59
N SER A 113 20.91 8.79 11.84
CA SER A 113 21.22 10.19 11.55
C SER A 113 20.18 10.86 10.65
N LEU A 114 19.57 10.12 9.72
CA LEU A 114 18.55 10.65 8.83
C LEU A 114 17.24 10.86 9.60
N ASP A 115 16.83 9.88 10.41
CA ASP A 115 15.63 10.01 11.25
C ASP A 115 15.74 11.23 12.20
N LYS A 116 16.89 11.38 12.87
CA LYS A 116 17.18 12.55 13.71
C LYS A 116 17.20 13.87 12.94
N ALA A 117 17.69 13.87 11.70
CA ALA A 117 17.76 15.09 10.89
C ALA A 117 16.36 15.62 10.52
N TYR A 118 15.38 14.74 10.33
CA TYR A 118 14.00 15.13 9.99
C TYR A 118 13.09 15.28 11.22
N PHE A 119 13.23 14.40 12.22
CA PHE A 119 12.26 14.28 13.30
C PHE A 119 12.83 14.63 14.69
N GLY A 120 14.13 14.86 14.80
CA GLY A 120 14.79 15.27 16.03
C GLY A 120 14.57 14.27 17.17
N THR A 121 13.91 14.72 18.23
CA THR A 121 13.55 13.89 19.40
C THR A 121 12.13 13.33 19.34
N THR A 122 11.43 13.50 18.22
CA THR A 122 10.07 12.95 18.05
C THR A 122 10.13 11.44 18.09
N ALA A 123 9.26 10.82 18.89
CA ALA A 123 9.21 9.37 18.98
C ALA A 123 8.90 8.76 17.60
N THR A 124 9.70 7.78 17.17
CA THR A 124 9.51 7.09 15.88
C THR A 124 8.12 6.46 15.75
N SER A 125 7.53 6.00 16.86
CA SER A 125 6.15 5.49 16.88
C SER A 125 5.12 6.52 16.44
N LYS A 126 5.31 7.80 16.79
CA LYS A 126 4.43 8.90 16.34
C LYS A 126 4.59 9.12 14.84
N VAL A 127 5.83 9.18 14.35
CA VAL A 127 6.14 9.36 12.92
C VAL A 127 5.58 8.21 12.09
N ILE A 128 5.83 6.97 12.52
CA ILE A 128 5.30 5.75 11.89
C ILE A 128 3.77 5.77 11.89
N GLY A 129 3.13 6.21 12.98
CA GLY A 129 1.67 6.33 13.05
C GLY A 129 1.10 7.24 11.96
N VAL A 130 1.68 8.43 11.77
CA VAL A 130 1.27 9.38 10.72
C VAL A 130 1.51 8.82 9.33
N LEU A 131 2.71 8.30 9.07
CA LEU A 131 3.05 7.77 7.74
C LEU A 131 2.25 6.50 7.41
N ASN A 132 1.94 5.65 8.38
CA ASN A 132 1.03 4.52 8.18
C ASN A 132 -0.38 4.98 7.86
N ALA A 133 -0.87 6.06 8.47
CA ALA A 133 -2.17 6.62 8.12
C ALA A 133 -2.19 7.05 6.64
N VAL A 134 -1.14 7.74 6.17
CA VAL A 134 -1.00 8.11 4.76
C VAL A 134 -0.89 6.88 3.86
N ALA A 135 -0.02 5.93 4.20
CA ALA A 135 0.21 4.73 3.39
C ALA A 135 -1.04 3.85 3.23
N ASN A 136 -1.89 3.81 4.25
CA ASN A 136 -3.14 3.05 4.24
C ASN A 136 -4.36 3.90 3.85
N GLU A 137 -4.13 5.13 3.38
CA GLU A 137 -5.22 6.06 3.20
C GLU A 137 -6.22 5.59 2.14
N ASN A 138 -7.49 5.60 2.52
CA ASN A 138 -8.58 5.01 1.76
C ASN A 138 -9.94 5.74 1.87
N SER A 139 -9.99 6.98 2.38
CA SER A 139 -11.26 7.71 2.49
C SER A 139 -11.89 7.96 1.13
N SER A 140 -13.10 7.45 0.89
CA SER A 140 -13.86 7.73 -0.33
C SER A 140 -14.63 9.07 -0.29
N SER A 141 -14.68 9.72 0.88
CA SER A 141 -15.37 11.00 1.06
C SER A 141 -14.43 12.20 0.93
N ARG A 142 -13.12 12.02 1.08
CA ARG A 142 -12.15 13.08 0.91
C ARG A 142 -12.09 13.52 -0.55
N THR A 143 -12.13 14.83 -0.77
CA THR A 143 -11.97 15.43 -2.09
C THR A 143 -10.50 15.77 -2.35
N LEU A 144 -10.03 15.43 -3.55
CA LEU A 144 -8.82 15.98 -4.15
C LEU A 144 -9.25 16.90 -5.29
N SER A 145 -8.95 18.20 -5.18
CA SER A 145 -9.42 19.23 -6.12
C SER A 145 -8.25 19.93 -6.80
N CYS A 146 -8.44 20.33 -8.06
CA CYS A 146 -7.55 21.25 -8.80
C CYS A 146 -8.19 22.63 -9.01
N VAL A 147 -9.28 22.90 -8.29
CA VAL A 147 -9.97 24.18 -8.24
C VAL A 147 -9.75 24.77 -6.86
N ASP A 148 -9.12 25.93 -6.81
CA ASP A 148 -8.94 26.70 -5.58
C ASP A 148 -10.26 27.35 -5.16
N SER A 149 -11.06 26.61 -4.39
CA SER A 149 -12.37 27.09 -3.93
C SER A 149 -12.27 28.11 -2.80
N TYR A 150 -11.10 28.27 -2.19
CA TYR A 150 -10.89 29.11 -1.01
C TYR A 150 -9.97 30.31 -1.27
N ASN A 151 -9.48 30.48 -2.51
CA ASN A 151 -8.51 31.49 -2.92
C ASN A 151 -7.22 31.44 -2.08
N ALA A 152 -6.79 30.24 -1.69
CA ALA A 152 -5.58 30.02 -0.88
C ALA A 152 -4.32 29.81 -1.73
N CYS A 153 -4.45 29.63 -3.05
CA CYS A 153 -3.33 29.45 -3.98
C CYS A 153 -2.62 30.76 -4.33
N SER A 154 -2.12 31.45 -3.31
CA SER A 154 -1.33 32.69 -3.45
C SER A 154 0.05 32.53 -2.82
N GLY A 155 0.99 33.44 -3.09
CA GLY A 155 2.28 33.47 -2.39
C GLY A 155 3.20 32.25 -2.58
N GLY A 156 3.01 31.48 -3.65
CA GLY A 156 3.81 30.27 -3.91
C GLY A 156 3.28 28.98 -3.28
N VAL A 157 2.07 29.01 -2.72
CA VAL A 157 1.38 27.81 -2.23
C VAL A 157 1.21 26.78 -3.36
N ILE A 158 1.65 25.55 -3.10
CA ILE A 158 1.64 24.44 -4.07
C ILE A 158 0.36 23.60 -3.90
N GLY A 159 -0.04 23.37 -2.66
CA GLY A 159 -1.30 22.74 -2.28
C GLY A 159 -1.73 23.25 -0.92
N TYR A 160 -2.96 22.94 -0.53
CA TYR A 160 -3.43 23.18 0.82
C TYR A 160 -4.51 22.17 1.22
N THR A 161 -4.63 21.96 2.54
CA THR A 161 -5.62 21.07 3.13
C THR A 161 -6.56 21.81 4.06
N VAL A 162 -7.86 21.68 3.83
CA VAL A 162 -8.89 22.18 4.75
C VAL A 162 -9.11 21.14 5.84
N THR A 163 -8.38 21.25 6.95
CA THR A 163 -8.33 20.24 8.03
C THR A 163 -9.70 19.86 8.60
N SER A 164 -10.66 20.80 8.65
CA SER A 164 -12.04 20.52 9.12
C SER A 164 -12.82 19.56 8.23
N THR A 165 -12.50 19.49 6.94
CA THR A 165 -13.12 18.57 5.97
C THR A 165 -12.15 17.50 5.48
N THR A 166 -10.87 17.63 5.80
CA THR A 166 -9.74 16.85 5.29
C THR A 166 -9.54 16.93 3.77
N ASN A 167 -10.28 17.81 3.08
CA ASN A 167 -10.17 17.96 1.62
C ASN A 167 -8.86 18.64 1.23
N VAL A 168 -8.29 18.18 0.13
CA VAL A 168 -7.00 18.66 -0.39
C VAL A 168 -7.23 19.38 -1.71
N TYR A 169 -6.55 20.50 -1.88
CA TYR A 169 -6.67 21.39 -3.02
C TYR A 169 -5.27 21.66 -3.59
N PHE A 170 -5.09 21.35 -4.86
CA PHE A 170 -3.82 21.50 -5.57
C PHE A 170 -3.84 22.78 -6.41
N CYS A 171 -2.85 23.63 -6.18
CA CYS A 171 -2.68 24.90 -6.87
C CYS A 171 -2.08 24.68 -8.27
N SER A 172 -2.08 25.74 -9.10
CA SER A 172 -1.54 25.64 -10.46
C SER A 172 -0.06 25.22 -10.50
N ILE A 173 0.72 25.64 -9.50
CA ILE A 173 2.16 25.33 -9.39
C ILE A 173 2.41 23.84 -9.17
N PHE A 174 1.52 23.12 -8.49
CA PHE A 174 1.62 21.68 -8.28
C PHE A 174 1.79 20.90 -9.59
N PHE A 175 1.12 21.35 -10.65
CA PHE A 175 1.17 20.67 -11.95
C PHE A 175 2.48 20.89 -12.71
N ASN A 176 3.40 21.71 -12.18
CA ASN A 176 4.77 21.86 -12.68
C ASN A 176 5.77 20.94 -11.96
N GLU A 177 5.33 20.22 -10.91
CA GLU A 177 6.17 19.27 -10.20
C GLU A 177 6.49 18.03 -11.03
N VAL A 178 7.52 17.30 -10.63
CA VAL A 178 7.97 16.10 -11.32
C VAL A 178 7.54 14.83 -10.59
N ALA A 179 7.50 13.70 -11.30
CA ALA A 179 7.23 12.40 -10.69
C ALA A 179 8.32 12.01 -9.68
N THR A 180 7.95 11.23 -8.67
CA THR A 180 8.88 10.74 -7.63
C THR A 180 10.08 9.98 -8.22
N SER A 181 9.92 9.31 -9.36
CA SER A 181 11.01 8.63 -10.08
C SER A 181 12.13 9.56 -10.58
N ARG A 182 11.90 10.87 -10.60
CA ARG A 182 12.88 11.89 -10.97
C ARG A 182 13.77 12.30 -9.79
N LEU A 183 13.47 11.85 -8.57
CA LEU A 183 14.38 12.05 -7.43
C LEU A 183 15.76 11.49 -7.76
N CYS A 184 16.79 12.30 -7.50
CA CYS A 184 18.20 11.98 -7.70
C CYS A 184 18.62 11.76 -9.17
N SER A 185 17.74 11.95 -10.15
CA SER A 185 18.04 11.81 -11.59
C SER A 185 17.63 13.02 -12.43
N GLY A 186 16.67 13.81 -11.95
CA GLY A 186 16.19 15.02 -12.59
C GLY A 186 15.74 16.12 -11.63
N THR A 187 15.71 15.82 -10.33
CA THR A 187 15.55 16.81 -9.27
C THR A 187 16.23 16.32 -7.99
N THR A 188 16.52 17.23 -7.06
CA THR A 188 17.11 16.90 -5.76
C THR A 188 16.02 16.85 -4.68
N VAL A 189 16.30 16.17 -3.55
CA VAL A 189 15.43 16.23 -2.37
C VAL A 189 15.23 17.69 -1.91
N ALA A 190 16.29 18.50 -1.97
CA ALA A 190 16.25 19.92 -1.58
C ALA A 190 15.38 20.79 -2.49
N SER A 191 15.11 20.36 -3.72
CA SER A 191 14.26 21.08 -4.67
C SER A 191 12.78 21.01 -4.34
N ARG A 192 12.35 20.07 -3.48
CA ARG A 192 10.99 19.96 -2.92
C ARG A 192 9.86 20.08 -3.95
N ASN A 193 10.08 19.53 -5.15
CA ASN A 193 9.19 19.70 -6.31
C ASN A 193 8.74 18.35 -6.89
N VAL A 194 8.57 17.35 -6.03
CA VAL A 194 8.06 16.04 -6.42
C VAL A 194 6.61 15.89 -5.98
N ARG A 195 5.73 15.59 -6.95
CA ARG A 195 4.28 15.54 -6.73
C ARG A 195 3.84 14.58 -5.64
N GLY A 196 4.52 13.43 -5.53
CA GLY A 196 4.29 12.47 -4.46
C GLY A 196 4.63 13.04 -3.09
N GLY A 197 5.69 13.85 -2.98
CA GLY A 197 6.08 14.51 -1.73
C GLY A 197 5.06 15.57 -1.31
N THR A 198 4.62 16.41 -2.23
CA THR A 198 3.58 17.42 -1.96
C THR A 198 2.26 16.77 -1.58
N THR A 199 1.83 15.71 -2.27
CA THR A 199 0.60 15.00 -1.89
C THR A 199 0.73 14.29 -0.54
N LEU A 200 1.91 13.74 -0.21
CA LEU A 200 2.18 13.16 1.10
C LEU A 200 2.02 14.21 2.20
N HIS A 201 2.63 15.39 2.01
CA HIS A 201 2.53 16.51 2.93
C HIS A 201 1.08 16.94 3.18
N GLU A 202 0.28 17.13 2.14
CA GLU A 202 -1.14 17.46 2.29
C GLU A 202 -1.93 16.38 3.04
N LEU A 203 -1.63 15.11 2.76
CA LEU A 203 -2.28 14.00 3.47
C LEU A 203 -1.90 13.94 4.96
N THR A 204 -0.74 14.43 5.38
CA THR A 204 -0.43 14.49 6.82
C THR A 204 -1.29 15.53 7.55
N HIS A 205 -1.61 16.66 6.91
CA HIS A 205 -2.60 17.60 7.45
C HIS A 205 -3.97 16.93 7.56
N ALA A 206 -4.39 16.24 6.50
CA ALA A 206 -5.70 15.61 6.41
C ALA A 206 -5.92 14.48 7.43
N LEU A 207 -4.87 13.72 7.77
CA LEU A 207 -4.97 12.49 8.56
C LEU A 207 -4.47 12.63 9.99
N ALA A 208 -3.54 13.55 10.23
CA ALA A 208 -2.88 13.71 11.52
C ALA A 208 -2.89 15.14 12.05
N GLY A 209 -3.46 16.10 11.29
CA GLY A 209 -3.50 17.50 11.71
C GLY A 209 -2.10 18.08 11.93
N THR A 210 -1.14 17.74 11.07
CA THR A 210 0.17 18.39 11.09
C THR A 210 0.02 19.89 10.80
N ASP A 211 1.03 20.67 11.16
CA ASP A 211 1.07 22.11 10.90
C ASP A 211 2.20 22.45 9.92
N ASP A 212 2.00 23.51 9.15
CA ASP A 212 3.05 24.12 8.34
C ASP A 212 3.87 25.08 9.20
N ILE A 213 5.07 24.63 9.57
CA ILE A 213 6.02 25.43 10.33
C ILE A 213 7.00 26.14 9.38
N THR A 214 7.31 27.40 9.69
CA THR A 214 8.24 28.25 8.93
C THR A 214 9.59 28.37 9.61
#